data_AF-A0A752RFR2-F1
#
_entry.id   AF-A0A752RFR2-F1
#
_cell.length_a   1.000
_cell.length_b   1.000
_cell.length_c   1.000
_cell.angle_alpha   90.00
_cell.angle_beta   90.00
_cell.angle_gamma   90.00
#
_symmetry.space_group_name_H-M   'P 1'
#
loop_
_entity.id
_entity.type
_entity.pdbx_description
1 polymer ?
#
loop_
_entity_poly.entity_id
_entity_poly.type
_entity_poly.pdbx_seq_one_letter_code
_entity_poly.pdbx_strand_id
1 'polypeptide(L)' 'MFIKKVKLILQSEDSECGQACLAMIFNYYGYGISLPELRKNHSAQTGGTKVSYLMETCTDHGFRAITY' A
#
# COMPACT_ATOMS: atom_id res chain seq x y z
N MET A 1 -18.06 -16.56 -13.28
CA MET A 1 -17.52 -15.54 -12.35
C MET A 1 -16.01 -15.53 -12.48
N PHE A 2 -15.39 -14.50 -13.05
CA PHE A 2 -13.93 -14.42 -13.11
C PHE A 2 -13.40 -13.97 -11.75
N ILE A 3 -12.64 -14.83 -11.06
CA ILE A 3 -11.97 -14.46 -9.82
C ILE A 3 -10.83 -13.51 -10.19
N LYS A 4 -10.95 -12.23 -9.81
CA LYS A 4 -9.86 -11.27 -9.96
C LYS A 4 -8.71 -11.73 -9.04
N LYS A 5 -7.49 -11.81 -9.57
CA LYS A 5 -6.29 -12.21 -8.81
C LYS A 5 -5.52 -10.98 -8.36
N VAL A 6 -5.00 -11.00 -7.14
CA VAL A 6 -4.02 -10.01 -6.68
C VAL A 6 -2.70 -10.27 -7.40
N LYS A 7 -2.15 -9.26 -8.07
CA LYS A 7 -0.83 -9.34 -8.69
C LYS A 7 0.22 -9.10 -7.62
N LEU A 8 1.21 -9.99 -7.51
CA LEU A 8 2.32 -9.84 -6.57
C LEU A 8 3.16 -8.60 -6.92
N ILE A 9 3.42 -7.77 -5.91
CA ILE A 9 4.35 -6.63 -6.00
C ILE A 9 5.39 -6.85 -4.91
N LEU A 10 6.66 -6.94 -5.30
CA LEU A 10 7.77 -7.15 -4.38
C LEU A 10 8.25 -5.81 -3.82
N GLN A 11 8.53 -5.78 -2.52
CA GLN A 11 9.19 -4.64 -1.89
C GLN A 11 10.61 -4.46 -2.46
N SER A 12 11.04 -3.21 -2.65
CA SER A 12 12.39 -2.90 -3.12
C SER A 12 13.33 -2.54 -1.97
N GLU A 13 12.78 -1.98 -0.88
CA GLU A 13 13.51 -1.71 0.36
C GLU A 13 12.90 -2.49 1.54
N ASP A 14 13.71 -2.80 2.56
CA ASP A 14 13.32 -3.64 3.71
C ASP A 14 12.14 -3.07 4.52
N SER A 15 11.95 -1.76 4.46
CA SER A 15 10.96 -0.99 5.23
C SER A 15 9.61 -0.82 4.53
N GLU A 16 9.41 -1.40 3.35
CA GLU A 16 8.24 -1.18 2.48
C GLU A 16 7.20 -2.30 2.47
N CYS A 17 7.33 -3.31 3.31
CA CYS A 17 6.41 -4.46 3.31
C CYS A 17 4.93 -4.03 3.35
N GLY A 18 4.59 -3.02 4.19
CA GLY A 18 3.25 -2.44 4.28
C GLY A 18 2.83 -1.69 3.01
N GLN A 19 3.73 -0.91 2.40
CA GLN A 19 3.48 -0.20 1.14
C GLN A 19 3.26 -1.18 -0.03
N ALA A 20 4.04 -2.27 -0.10
CA ALA A 20 3.86 -3.32 -1.10
C ALA A 20 2.51 -4.01 -0.96
N CYS A 21 2.10 -4.36 0.27
CA CYS A 21 0.77 -4.89 0.54
C CYS A 21 -0.33 -3.92 0.10
N LEU A 22 -0.18 -2.63 0.41
CA LEU A 22 -1.17 -1.63 0.05
C LEU A 22 -1.29 -1.43 -1.46
N ALA A 23 -0.16 -1.36 -2.17
CA ALA A 23 -0.13 -1.31 -3.64
C ALA A 23 -0.83 -2.52 -4.27
N MET A 24 -0.62 -3.73 -3.72
CA MET A 24 -1.31 -4.93 -4.18
C MET A 24 -2.83 -4.83 -4.03
N ILE A 25 -3.32 -4.31 -2.90
CA ILE A 25 -4.75 -4.11 -2.63
C ILE A 25 -5.32 -3.06 -3.59
N PHE A 26 -4.69 -1.89 -3.70
CA PHE A 26 -5.14 -0.82 -4.61
C PHE A 26 -5.19 -1.29 -6.07
N ASN A 27 -4.18 -2.04 -6.52
CA ASN A 27 -4.13 -2.56 -7.88
C ASN A 27 -5.13 -3.68 -8.13
N TYR A 28 -5.53 -4.43 -7.09
CA TYR A 28 -6.67 -5.32 -7.19
C TYR A 28 -7.96 -4.56 -7.53
N TYR A 29 -8.16 -3.36 -6.97
CA TYR A 29 -9.32 -2.51 -7.27
C TYR A 29 -9.17 -1.60 -8.50
N GLY A 30 -7.99 -1.55 -9.13
CA GLY A 30 -7.77 -0.87 -10.41
C GLY A 30 -7.14 0.52 -10.32
N TYR A 31 -6.55 0.89 -9.18
CA TYR A 31 -5.95 2.21 -8.97
C TYR A 31 -4.60 2.42 -9.68
N GLY A 32 -3.86 1.35 -10.00
CA GLY A 32 -2.60 1.46 -10.75
C GLY A 32 -1.42 2.09 -9.97
N ILE A 33 -1.48 2.05 -8.63
CA ILE A 33 -0.50 2.67 -7.75
C ILE A 33 0.82 1.90 -7.72
N SER A 34 1.92 2.64 -7.69
CA SER A 34 3.29 2.12 -7.66
C SER A 34 3.96 2.33 -6.29
N LEU A 35 4.98 1.52 -5.99
CA LEU A 35 5.78 1.70 -4.77
C LEU A 35 6.46 3.09 -4.68
N PRO A 36 7.08 3.63 -5.75
CA PRO A 36 7.67 4.96 -5.70
C PRO A 36 6.66 6.08 -5.39
N GLU A 37 5.41 5.93 -5.85
CA GLU A 37 4.34 6.88 -5.58
C GLU A 37 3.94 6.87 -4.10
N LEU A 38 3.80 5.69 -3.51
CA LEU A 38 3.58 5.55 -2.06
C LEU A 38 4.77 6.11 -1.26
N ARG A 39 6.00 5.85 -1.70
CA ARG A 39 7.22 6.32 -1.03
C ARG A 39 7.37 7.84 -0.99
N LYS A 40 6.92 8.57 -2.03
CA LYS A 40 6.95 10.05 -2.04
C LYS A 40 6.17 10.66 -0.89
N ASN A 41 5.08 10.01 -0.49
CA ASN A 41 4.20 10.49 0.57
C ASN A 41 4.62 9.99 1.97
N HIS A 42 5.60 9.09 2.04
CA HIS A 42 6.16 8.61 3.31
C HIS A 42 7.59 8.11 3.14
N SER A 43 8.53 8.91 3.63
CA SER A 43 9.91 8.49 3.84
C SER A 43 9.93 7.31 4.80
N ALA A 44 10.32 6.14 4.31
CA ALA A 44 10.44 4.95 5.14
C ALA A 44 11.44 5.22 6.28
N GLN A 45 11.01 5.01 7.53
CA GLN A 45 11.82 5.24 8.71
C GLN A 45 12.54 3.94 9.10
N THR A 46 13.54 4.05 9.98
CA THR A 46 14.34 2.92 10.51
C THR A 46 13.49 1.80 11.15
N GLY A 47 12.20 2.04 11.40
CA GLY A 47 11.23 1.05 11.91
C GLY A 47 10.20 0.53 10.90
N GLY A 48 10.36 0.81 9.60
CA GLY A 48 9.42 0.38 8.57
C GLY A 48 8.28 1.36 8.31
N THR A 49 7.17 0.84 7.77
CA THR A 49 5.96 1.61 7.47
C THR A 49 5.04 1.67 8.69
N LYS A 50 4.65 2.87 9.12
CA LYS A 50 3.69 3.03 10.24
C LYS A 50 2.28 2.68 9.78
N VAL A 51 1.50 2.02 10.65
CA VAL A 51 0.08 1.73 10.39
C VAL A 51 -0.71 3.02 10.15
N SER A 52 -0.42 4.09 10.89
CA SER A 52 -1.07 5.41 10.70
C SER A 52 -0.96 5.91 9.26
N TYR A 53 0.19 5.73 8.62
CA TYR A 53 0.41 6.11 7.23
C TYR A 53 -0.41 5.23 6.27
N LEU A 54 -0.50 3.93 6.52
CA LEU A 54 -1.34 3.04 5.70
C LEU A 54 -2.81 3.45 5.76
N MET A 55 -3.28 3.85 6.95
CA MET A 55 -4.65 4.30 7.18
C MET A 55 -4.95 5.64 6.48
N GLU A 56 -4.03 6.60 6.59
CA GLU A 56 -4.10 7.89 5.88
C GLU A 56 -4.13 7.65 4.37
N THR A 57 -3.20 6.84 3.86
CA THR A 57 -3.14 6.50 2.44
C THR A 57 -4.43 5.82 1.96
N CYS A 58 -5.02 4.92 2.75
CA CYS A 58 -6.33 4.33 2.41
C CYS A 58 -7.40 5.43 2.28
N THR A 59 -7.46 6.32 3.26
CA THR A 59 -8.45 7.40 3.31
C THR A 59 -8.31 8.35 2.10
N ASP A 60 -7.08 8.73 1.76
CA ASP A 60 -6.78 9.60 0.60
C ASP A 60 -7.21 8.98 -0.73
N HIS A 61 -7.22 7.64 -0.81
CA HIS A 61 -7.65 6.89 -1.99
C HIS A 61 -9.10 6.41 -1.91
N GLY A 62 -9.89 6.92 -0.94
CA GLY A 62 -11.32 6.60 -0.81
C GLY A 62 -11.60 5.20 -0.24
N PHE A 63 -10.61 4.55 0.38
CA PHE A 63 -10.78 3.28 1.07
C PHE A 63 -11.09 3.50 2.54
N ARG A 64 -12.10 2.78 3.04
CA ARG A 64 -12.33 2.68 4.48
C ARG A 64 -11.41 1.61 5.06
N ALA A 65 -10.46 2.02 5.90
CA ALA A 65 -9.61 1.14 6.69
C ALA A 65 -9.98 1.21 8.18
N ILE A 66 -9.79 0.11 8.91
CA ILE A 66 -10.07 0.00 10.35
C ILE A 66 -8.84 -0.61 11.03
N THR A 67 -8.41 -0.01 12.14
CA THR A 67 -7.32 -0.49 13.00
C THR A 67 -7.83 -0.66 14.42
N TYR A 68 -7.22 -1.58 15.18
CA TYR A 68 -7.48 -1.84 16.60
C TYR A 68 -6.29 -1.43 17.46
#